data_AF-A0A6B2DII4-F1
#
_entry.id   AF-A0A6B2DII4-F1
#
_cell.length_a   1.000
_cell.length_b   1.000
_cell.length_c   1.000
_cell.angle_alpha   90.00
_cell.angle_beta   90.00
_cell.angle_gamma   90.00
#
_symmetry.space_group_name_H-M   'P 1'
#
loop_
_entity.id
_entity.type
_entity.pdbx_description
1 polymer ?
#
loop_
_entity_poly.entity_id
_entity_poly.type
_entity_poly.pdbx_seq_one_letter_code
_entity_poly.pdbx_strand_id
1 'polypeptide(L)'
;GALPATPRLVELIETRTDRVDADERRLLELLAFGEPLGSEPLVRLGAASVLASTERAGLVVSERTGRRLNVRLAHPLYAEVIRRRTSPLRQ
;
A
#
# COMPACT_ATOMS: atom_id res chain seq x y z
N GLY A 1 0.34 14.34 13.47
CA GLY A 1 1.31 13.56 14.24
C GLY A 1 1.00 12.10 14.08
N ALA A 2 1.98 11.28 13.70
CA ALA A 2 1.78 9.83 13.58
C ALA A 2 1.69 9.24 15.00
N LEU A 3 0.54 8.66 15.33
CA LEU A 3 0.40 7.87 16.55
C LEU A 3 1.38 6.69 16.45
N PRO A 4 2.21 6.44 17.49
CA PRO A 4 3.05 5.25 17.49
C PRO A 4 2.16 4.01 17.30
N ALA A 5 2.57 3.11 16.41
CA ALA A 5 1.87 1.85 16.17
C ALA A 5 1.72 1.11 17.51
N THR A 6 0.52 1.08 18.06
CA THR A 6 0.24 0.18 19.18
C THR A 6 0.23 -1.26 18.66
N PRO A 7 0.63 -2.26 19.45
CA PRO A 7 0.65 -3.66 19.02
C PRO A 7 -0.70 -4.11 18.42
N ARG A 8 -1.81 -3.61 18.98
CA ARG A 8 -3.16 -3.87 18.49
C ARG A 8 -3.46 -3.25 17.12
N LEU A 9 -2.89 -2.09 16.82
CA LEU A 9 -2.96 -1.51 15.47
C LEU A 9 -2.20 -2.37 14.48
N VAL A 10 -1.00 -2.85 14.85
CA VAL A 10 -0.22 -3.76 14.01
C VAL A 10 -1.01 -5.04 13.73
N GLU A 11 -1.54 -5.72 14.74
CA GLU A 11 -2.36 -6.93 14.56
C GLU A 11 -3.59 -6.72 13.64
N LEU A 12 -4.25 -5.57 13.74
CA LEU A 12 -5.36 -5.22 12.84
C LEU A 12 -4.90 -5.03 11.39
N ILE A 13 -3.74 -4.41 11.19
CA ILE A 13 -3.12 -4.22 9.88
C ILE A 13 -2.72 -5.55 9.29
N GLU A 14 -2.13 -6.41 10.12
CA GLU A 14 -1.73 -7.76 9.75
C GLU A 14 -2.94 -8.59 9.34
N THR A 15 -4.01 -8.59 10.13
CA THR A 15 -5.28 -9.30 9.82
C THR A 15 -5.90 -8.82 8.50
N ARG A 16 -5.73 -7.54 8.17
CA ARG A 16 -6.24 -6.93 6.93
C ARG A 16 -5.34 -7.22 5.73
N THR A 17 -4.02 -7.33 5.96
CA THR A 17 -3.02 -7.64 4.92
C THR A 17 -2.91 -9.15 4.66
N ASP A 18 -3.26 -10.01 5.61
CA ASP A 18 -3.30 -11.47 5.40
C ASP A 18 -4.46 -11.89 4.47
N ARG A 19 -5.41 -10.97 4.21
CA ARG A 19 -6.54 -11.18 3.31
C ARG A 19 -6.32 -10.65 1.89
N VAL A 20 -5.20 -9.99 1.62
CA VAL A 20 -4.91 -9.51 0.26
C VAL A 20 -4.33 -10.61 -0.61
N ASP A 21 -4.71 -10.60 -1.89
CA ASP A 21 -4.16 -11.54 -2.86
C ASP A 21 -2.68 -11.20 -3.20
N ALA A 22 -2.04 -12.04 -4.03
CA ALA A 22 -0.63 -11.87 -4.38
C ALA A 22 -0.35 -10.57 -5.16
N ASP A 23 -1.31 -10.10 -5.97
CA ASP A 23 -1.14 -8.91 -6.79
C ASP A 23 -1.36 -7.65 -5.95
N GLU A 24 -2.35 -7.66 -5.06
CA GLU A 24 -2.57 -6.65 -4.04
C GLU A 24 -1.37 -6.53 -3.12
N ARG A 25 -0.83 -7.65 -2.62
CA ARG A 25 0.39 -7.65 -1.81
C ARG A 25 1.56 -7.02 -2.55
N ARG A 26 1.75 -7.35 -3.83
CA ARG A 26 2.84 -6.79 -4.64
C ARG A 26 2.69 -5.28 -4.84
N LEU A 27 1.46 -4.79 -5.05
CA LEU A 27 1.17 -3.36 -5.13
C LEU A 27 1.49 -2.66 -3.79
N LEU A 28 1.08 -3.25 -2.67
CA LEU A 28 1.34 -2.72 -1.34
C LEU A 28 2.84 -2.68 -1.03
N GLU A 29 3.61 -3.70 -1.43
CA GLU A 29 5.07 -3.71 -1.35
C GLU A 29 5.66 -2.56 -2.19
N LEU A 30 5.27 -2.42 -3.46
CA LEU A 30 5.74 -1.32 -4.31
C LEU A 30 5.49 0.05 -3.69
N LEU A 31 4.31 0.28 -3.13
CA LEU A 31 3.98 1.54 -2.44
C LEU A 31 4.78 1.69 -1.14
N ALA A 32 4.94 0.62 -0.36
CA ALA A 32 5.71 0.69 0.88
C ALA A 32 7.16 1.15 0.64
N PHE A 33 7.80 0.79 -0.48
CA PHE A 33 9.17 1.22 -0.77
C PHE A 33 9.27 2.48 -1.66
N GLY A 34 8.26 2.75 -2.48
CA GLY A 34 8.33 3.78 -3.53
C GLY A 34 7.29 4.89 -3.45
N GLU A 35 6.43 4.93 -2.42
CA GLU A 35 5.38 5.94 -2.33
C GLU A 35 5.91 7.39 -2.24
N PRO A 36 5.17 8.38 -2.80
CA PRO A 36 3.97 8.21 -3.62
C PRO A 36 4.30 7.79 -5.08
N LEU A 37 3.54 6.84 -5.62
CA LEU A 37 3.70 6.37 -7.00
C LEU A 37 2.62 6.95 -7.91
N GLY A 38 2.97 7.30 -9.15
CA GLY A 38 1.99 7.71 -10.15
C GLY A 38 1.05 6.54 -10.51
N SER A 39 -0.25 6.82 -10.58
CA SER A 39 -1.26 5.83 -10.99
C SER A 39 -1.08 5.33 -12.42
N GLU A 40 -0.63 6.17 -13.34
CA GLU A 40 -0.49 5.83 -14.76
C GLU A 40 0.54 4.69 -15.02
N PRO A 41 1.76 4.72 -14.44
CA PRO A 41 2.65 3.56 -14.44
C PRO A 41 2.04 2.28 -13.86
N LEU A 42 1.31 2.37 -12.75
CA LEU A 42 0.69 1.22 -12.08
C LEU A 42 -0.41 0.60 -12.95
N VAL A 43 -1.25 1.43 -13.57
CA VAL A 43 -2.28 1.00 -14.52
C VAL A 43 -1.66 0.32 -15.74
N ARG A 44 -0.56 0.85 -16.27
CA ARG A 44 0.20 0.22 -17.37
C ARG A 44 0.79 -1.14 -17.01
N LEU A 45 1.04 -1.40 -15.73
CA LEU A 45 1.47 -2.71 -15.22
C LEU A 45 0.29 -3.68 -14.99
N GLY A 46 -0.93 -3.30 -15.36
CA GLY A 46 -2.13 -4.11 -15.18
C GLY A 46 -2.76 -3.99 -13.80
N ALA A 47 -2.28 -3.10 -12.93
CA ALA A 47 -2.75 -2.99 -11.55
C ALA A 47 -4.06 -2.20 -11.37
N ALA A 48 -4.82 -1.93 -12.45
CA ALA A 48 -6.01 -1.08 -12.37
C ALA A 48 -7.12 -1.69 -11.47
N SER A 49 -7.38 -3.00 -11.62
CA SER A 49 -8.35 -3.73 -10.79
C SER A 49 -7.89 -3.79 -9.33
N VAL A 50 -6.60 -4.05 -9.13
CA VAL A 50 -5.91 -4.18 -7.84
C VAL A 50 -5.89 -2.84 -7.09
N LEU A 51 -5.65 -1.73 -7.79
CA LEU A 51 -5.74 -0.37 -7.24
C LEU A 51 -7.16 -0.09 -6.75
N ALA A 52 -8.17 -0.42 -7.56
CA ALA A 52 -9.56 -0.20 -7.19
C ALA A 52 -10.01 -1.09 -6.00
N SER A 53 -9.51 -2.33 -5.90
CA SER A 53 -9.82 -3.21 -4.75
C SER A 53 -9.14 -2.74 -3.48
N THR A 54 -7.85 -2.41 -3.54
CA THR A 54 -7.09 -1.90 -2.40
C THR A 54 -7.58 -0.53 -1.92
N GLU A 55 -8.03 0.35 -2.82
CA GLU A 55 -8.61 1.64 -2.46
C GLU A 55 -9.99 1.46 -1.78
N ARG A 56 -10.85 0.60 -2.31
CA ARG A 56 -12.12 0.21 -1.64
C ARG A 56 -11.88 -0.45 -0.28
N ALA A 57 -10.81 -1.24 -0.17
CA ALA A 57 -10.39 -1.85 1.07
C ALA A 57 -9.73 -0.85 2.03
N GLY A 58 -9.57 0.43 1.66
CA GLY A 58 -8.96 1.47 2.49
C GLY A 58 -7.48 1.25 2.78
N LEU A 59 -6.79 0.48 1.93
CA LEU A 59 -5.37 0.16 2.07
C LEU A 59 -4.48 1.19 1.39
N VAL A 60 -4.96 1.73 0.27
CA VAL A 60 -4.31 2.80 -0.49
C VAL A 60 -5.25 3.98 -0.61
N VAL A 61 -4.68 5.15 -0.85
CA VAL A 61 -5.42 6.37 -1.18
C VAL A 61 -4.80 6.99 -2.42
N SER A 62 -5.67 7.53 -3.29
CA SER A 62 -5.26 8.32 -4.43
C SER A 62 -5.38 9.82 -4.14
N GLU A 63 -4.33 10.56 -4.45
CA GLU A 63 -4.26 12.01 -4.26
C GLU A 63 -3.85 12.68 -5.58
N ARG A 64 -4.58 13.73 -5.95
CA ARG A 64 -4.26 14.50 -7.16
C ARG A 64 -3.27 15.60 -6.81
N THR A 65 -2.08 15.53 -7.39
CA THR A 65 -1.04 16.56 -7.30
C THR A 65 -0.89 17.23 -8.67
N GLY A 66 -1.51 18.41 -8.82
CA GLY A 66 -1.59 19.11 -10.11
C GLY A 66 -2.36 18.28 -11.14
N ARG A 67 -1.69 17.91 -12.24
CA ARG A 67 -2.28 17.06 -13.30
C ARG A 67 -2.11 15.55 -13.06
N ARG A 68 -1.29 15.15 -12.09
CA ARG A 68 -0.96 13.74 -11.84
C ARG A 68 -1.82 13.19 -10.70
N LEU A 69 -2.27 11.95 -10.86
CA LEU A 69 -2.90 11.19 -9.79
C LEU A 69 -1.86 10.25 -9.20
N ASN A 70 -1.51 10.49 -7.94
CA ASN A 70 -0.55 9.69 -7.19
C ASN A 70 -1.30 8.74 -6.26
N VAL A 71 -0.67 7.62 -5.94
CA VAL A 71 -1.17 6.60 -5.03
C VAL A 71 -0.14 6.43 -3.92
N ARG A 72 -0.63 6.33 -2.70
CA ARG A 72 0.16 6.04 -1.50
C ARG A 72 -0.61 5.11 -0.58
N LEU A 73 0.07 4.54 0.40
CA LEU A 73 -0.60 3.79 1.45
C LEU A 73 -1.49 4.73 2.27
N ALA A 74 -2.63 4.19 2.72
CA ALA A 74 -3.59 4.95 3.52
C ALA A 74 -2.97 5.42 4.84
N HIS A 75 -2.00 4.67 5.39
CA HIS A 75 -1.32 5.01 6.64
C HIS A 75 0.19 4.69 6.58
N PRO A 76 1.08 5.57 7.09
CA PRO A 76 2.53 5.32 7.12
C PRO A 76 2.92 4.02 7.82
N LEU A 77 2.17 3.62 8.86
CA LEU A 77 2.38 2.34 9.57
C LEU A 77 2.19 1.12 8.65
N TYR A 78 1.41 1.21 7.58
CA TYR A 78 1.27 0.11 6.63
C TYR A 78 2.62 -0.13 5.94
N ALA A 79 3.33 0.95 5.58
CA ALA A 79 4.66 0.84 4.99
C ALA A 79 5.62 0.12 5.95
N GLU A 80 5.61 0.47 7.23
CA GLU A 80 6.47 -0.16 8.23
C GLU A 80 6.18 -1.67 8.40
N VAL A 81 4.90 -2.06 8.49
CA VAL A 81 4.49 -3.47 8.63
C VAL A 81 4.83 -4.27 7.37
N ILE A 82 4.55 -3.72 6.19
CA ILE A 82 4.84 -4.36 4.92
C ILE A 82 6.35 -4.55 4.77
N ARG A 83 7.17 -3.50 4.98
CA ARG A 83 8.63 -3.56 4.87
C ARG A 83 9.26 -4.62 5.78
N ARG A 84 8.74 -4.77 7.01
CA ARG A 84 9.18 -5.80 7.97
C ARG A 84 8.85 -7.23 7.52
N ARG A 85 7.77 -7.40 6.75
CA ARG A 85 7.30 -8.70 6.24
C ARG A 85 7.85 -9.01 4.84
N THR A 86 8.34 -8.02 4.11
CA THR A 86 9.03 -8.22 2.84
C THR A 86 10.36 -8.91 3.10
N SER A 87 10.58 -10.05 2.44
CA SER A 87 11.87 -10.75 2.46
C SER A 87 12.99 -9.78 2.09
N PRO A 88 14.17 -9.82 2.74
CA PRO A 88 15.31 -9.00 2.36
C PRO A 88 15.73 -9.11 0.89
N LEU A 89 15.37 -10.22 0.21
CA LEU A 89 15.62 -10.44 -1.22
C LEU A 89 14.68 -9.64 -2.14
N ARG A 90 13.65 -9.00 -1.58
CA ARG A 90 12.62 -8.23 -2.28
C ARG A 90 12.55 -6.77 -1.82
N GLN A 91 13.46 -6.37 -0.93
CA GLN A 91 13.62 -4.98 -0.48
C GLN A 91 14.41 -4.16 -1.50
#